data_AF-A0A6C0ERR6-F1
#
_entry.id   AF-A0A6C0ERR6-F1
#
_cell.length_a   1.000
_cell.length_b   1.000
_cell.length_c   1.000
_cell.angle_alpha   90.00
_cell.angle_beta   90.00
_cell.angle_gamma   90.00
#
_symmetry.space_group_name_H-M   'P 1'
#
loop_
_entity.id
_entity.type
_entity.pdbx_description
1 polymer ?
#
loop_
_entity_poly.entity_id
_entity_poly.type
_entity_poly.pdbx_seq_one_letter_code
_entity_poly.pdbx_strand_id
1 'polypeptide(L)'
;MQNQVTIVTAFFDINRETRGDGRKISEYKEWIQKTLQLNCNLYVVTEEKFKDFFVENRPKQYPMEIKIIDFKDSYYYRYYDKMKEILENDYYKNKIKDPKRVECVLPEYNIIQYSKFHYLKLAIDSNPFKSDYFFWMDAGCSRFFLDVDISKPYPSQNVITYLNNNPNKFIIQKRQDLEYFPIDDNFIWKSDNLLSGGIFGGDVTVVNKISEYVEDVVINIMFANNNVNNEQLALAIVWKKHPELFFLTQNSPYYHLILFKLLSL
;
A
#
# COMPACT_ATOMS: atom_id res chain seq x y z
N MET A 1 -7.02 15.34 21.91
CA MET A 1 -5.87 14.41 21.91
C MET A 1 -5.21 14.52 20.55
N GLN A 2 -3.88 14.55 20.49
CA GLN A 2 -3.16 14.55 19.22
C GLN A 2 -3.39 13.20 18.52
N ASN A 3 -3.74 13.21 17.23
CA ASN A 3 -3.87 11.97 16.47
C ASN A 3 -2.48 11.31 16.36
N GLN A 4 -2.35 10.11 16.93
CA GLN A 4 -1.08 9.37 17.01
C GLN A 4 -0.76 8.60 15.72
N VAL A 5 -1.67 8.62 14.74
CA VAL A 5 -1.54 7.90 13.48
C VAL A 5 -1.35 8.88 12.33
N THR A 6 -0.36 8.60 11.48
CA THR A 6 -0.22 9.22 10.16
C THR A 6 -0.66 8.25 9.07
N ILE A 7 -1.62 8.68 8.24
CA ILE A 7 -2.01 7.98 7.01
C ILE A 7 -1.08 8.45 5.89
N VAL A 8 -0.41 7.51 5.25
CA VAL A 8 0.54 7.75 4.16
C VAL A 8 -0.09 7.29 2.85
N THR A 9 -0.05 8.14 1.84
CA THR A 9 -0.54 7.82 0.50
C THR A 9 0.42 8.34 -0.56
N ALA A 10 0.30 7.81 -1.78
CA ALA A 10 1.03 8.35 -2.91
C ALA A 10 0.19 8.35 -4.18
N PHE A 11 0.46 9.31 -5.06
CA PHE A 11 -0.16 9.39 -6.37
C PHE A 11 0.83 9.86 -7.43
N PHE A 12 0.97 9.05 -8.47
CA PHE A 12 1.81 9.29 -9.64
C PHE A 12 1.03 8.91 -10.89
N ASP A 13 1.25 9.65 -11.97
CA ASP A 13 0.71 9.26 -13.27
C ASP A 13 1.72 8.44 -14.06
N ILE A 14 1.46 7.14 -14.09
CA ILE A 14 2.26 6.15 -14.83
C ILE A 14 1.61 5.75 -16.16
N ASN A 15 0.65 6.56 -16.66
CA ASN A 15 -0.08 6.32 -17.90
C ASN A 15 -0.87 4.99 -17.90
N ARG A 16 -1.55 4.65 -16.78
CA ARG A 16 -2.35 3.42 -16.66
C ARG A 16 -3.49 3.34 -17.68
N GLU A 17 -4.02 4.48 -18.10
CA GLU A 17 -5.10 4.55 -19.09
C GLU A 17 -4.70 3.89 -20.42
N THR A 18 -3.47 4.15 -20.88
CA THR A 18 -3.01 3.68 -22.20
C THR A 18 -2.08 2.47 -22.11
N ARG A 19 -1.34 2.31 -21.00
CA ARG A 19 -0.32 1.26 -20.83
C ARG A 19 -0.70 0.18 -19.81
N GLY A 20 -1.81 0.36 -19.09
CA GLY A 20 -2.22 -0.52 -17.99
C GLY A 20 -3.64 -1.02 -18.16
N ASP A 21 -4.48 -0.76 -17.16
CA ASP A 21 -5.83 -1.30 -17.03
C ASP A 21 -6.94 -0.33 -17.46
N GLY A 22 -6.61 0.73 -18.18
CA GLY A 22 -7.60 1.64 -18.78
C GLY A 22 -8.18 2.69 -17.84
N ARG A 23 -7.82 2.67 -16.55
CA ARG A 23 -8.32 3.67 -15.58
C ARG A 23 -7.72 5.04 -15.84
N LYS A 24 -8.60 6.05 -15.94
CA LYS A 24 -8.23 7.43 -16.25
C LYS A 24 -7.76 8.19 -15.03
N ILE A 25 -6.93 9.20 -15.26
CA ILE A 25 -6.49 10.13 -14.21
C ILE A 25 -7.70 10.85 -13.58
N SER A 26 -8.72 11.20 -14.37
CA SER A 26 -9.93 11.86 -13.87
C SER A 26 -10.68 10.98 -12.87
N GLU A 27 -10.83 9.68 -13.15
CA GLU A 27 -11.45 8.72 -12.22
C GLU A 27 -10.66 8.63 -10.90
N TYR A 28 -9.32 8.60 -10.97
CA TYR A 28 -8.49 8.63 -9.77
C TYR A 28 -8.65 9.93 -8.99
N LYS A 29 -8.69 11.08 -9.66
CA LYS A 29 -8.90 12.37 -9.00
C LYS A 29 -10.24 12.40 -8.26
N GLU A 30 -11.33 11.90 -8.83
CA GLU A 30 -12.61 11.79 -8.13
C GLU A 30 -12.52 10.94 -6.86
N TRP A 31 -11.81 9.81 -6.92
CA TRP A 31 -11.62 8.97 -5.74
C TRP A 31 -10.74 9.64 -4.70
N ILE A 32 -9.64 10.26 -5.11
CA ILE A 32 -8.71 10.96 -4.22
C ILE A 32 -9.41 12.14 -3.53
N GLN A 33 -10.24 12.91 -4.25
CA GLN A 33 -11.02 14.00 -3.66
C GLN A 33 -11.82 13.56 -2.44
N LYS A 34 -12.44 12.38 -2.51
CA LYS A 34 -13.17 11.78 -1.37
C LYS A 34 -12.22 11.31 -0.26
N THR A 35 -11.08 10.70 -0.61
CA THR A 35 -10.05 10.31 0.36
C THR A 35 -9.51 11.52 1.13
N LEU A 36 -9.36 12.67 0.48
CA LEU A 36 -8.88 13.91 1.09
C LEU A 36 -9.85 14.51 2.11
N GLN A 37 -11.08 14.01 2.21
CA GLN A 37 -12.04 14.46 3.21
C GLN A 37 -11.88 13.75 4.57
N LEU A 38 -11.00 12.74 4.68
CA LEU A 38 -10.80 12.00 5.94
C LEU A 38 -10.19 12.88 7.02
N ASN A 39 -10.79 12.90 8.21
CA ASN A 39 -10.25 13.62 9.37
C ASN A 39 -9.06 12.87 10.00
N CYS A 40 -7.89 12.95 9.36
CA CYS A 40 -6.65 12.28 9.77
C CYS A 40 -5.42 13.18 9.58
N ASN A 41 -4.28 12.77 10.15
CA ASN A 41 -2.98 13.25 9.70
C ASN A 41 -2.66 12.59 8.36
N LEU A 42 -2.48 13.38 7.30
CA LEU A 42 -2.24 12.86 5.97
C LEU A 42 -0.82 13.22 5.46
N TYR A 43 -0.04 12.23 5.07
CA TYR A 43 1.23 12.41 4.40
C TYR A 43 1.10 11.95 2.94
N VAL A 44 1.32 12.85 2.00
CA VAL A 44 1.14 12.61 0.56
C VAL A 44 2.49 12.64 -0.13
N VAL A 45 2.85 11.56 -0.83
CA VAL A 45 3.99 11.55 -1.75
C VAL A 45 3.48 11.68 -3.19
N THR A 46 3.91 12.71 -3.92
CA THR A 46 3.41 12.96 -5.28
C THR A 46 4.36 13.83 -6.11
N GLU A 47 4.00 14.10 -7.36
CA GLU A 47 4.72 14.99 -8.27
C GLU A 47 4.22 16.45 -8.15
N GLU A 48 5.07 17.43 -8.48
CA GLU A 48 4.72 18.87 -8.40
C GLU A 48 3.41 19.18 -9.15
N LYS A 49 3.18 18.54 -10.30
CA LYS A 49 1.97 18.73 -11.12
C LYS A 49 0.65 18.36 -10.43
N PHE A 50 0.68 17.62 -9.32
CA PHE A 50 -0.51 17.24 -8.54
C PHE A 50 -0.66 18.00 -7.24
N LYS A 51 0.34 18.79 -6.84
CA LYS A 51 0.35 19.53 -5.57
C LYS A 51 -0.88 20.39 -5.37
N ASP A 52 -1.20 21.24 -6.34
CA ASP A 52 -2.35 22.16 -6.24
C ASP A 52 -3.66 21.39 -6.08
N PHE A 53 -3.82 20.27 -6.81
CA PHE A 53 -4.98 19.40 -6.66
C PHE A 53 -5.14 18.89 -5.22
N PHE A 54 -4.07 18.47 -4.56
CA PHE A 54 -4.14 18.04 -3.15
C PHE A 54 -4.47 19.20 -2.21
N VAL A 55 -3.82 20.36 -2.38
CA VAL A 55 -4.02 21.54 -1.54
C VAL A 55 -5.45 22.10 -1.66
N GLU A 56 -5.98 22.16 -2.87
CA GLU A 56 -7.32 22.71 -3.14
C GLU A 56 -8.44 21.81 -2.63
N ASN A 57 -8.24 20.49 -2.63
CA ASN A 57 -9.28 19.52 -2.29
C ASN A 57 -9.20 19.03 -0.83
N ARG A 58 -8.14 19.37 -0.08
CA ARG A 58 -8.01 19.06 1.34
C ARG A 58 -8.70 20.14 2.19
N PRO A 59 -9.61 19.79 3.13
CA PRO A 59 -10.14 20.76 4.08
C PRO A 59 -9.02 21.40 4.91
N LYS A 60 -8.98 22.75 4.94
CA LYS A 60 -7.87 23.52 5.56
C LYS A 60 -7.63 23.21 7.03
N GLN A 61 -8.66 22.76 7.74
CA GLN A 61 -8.58 22.39 9.15
C GLN A 61 -7.93 21.02 9.39
N TYR A 62 -7.80 20.17 8.36
CA TYR A 62 -7.22 18.85 8.50
C TYR A 62 -5.74 18.84 8.11
N PRO A 63 -4.85 18.30 8.96
CA PRO A 63 -3.42 18.30 8.73
C PRO A 63 -3.05 17.51 7.47
N MET A 64 -2.11 18.06 6.69
CA MET A 64 -1.54 17.42 5.51
C MET A 64 -0.11 17.90 5.29
N GLU A 65 0.79 16.97 4.99
CA GLU A 65 2.16 17.23 4.53
C GLU A 65 2.30 16.64 3.13
N ILE A 66 2.84 17.42 2.19
CA ILE A 66 3.09 16.96 0.82
C ILE A 66 4.58 16.87 0.58
N LYS A 67 5.05 15.65 0.34
CA LYS A 67 6.40 15.35 -0.13
C LYS A 67 6.40 15.26 -1.64
N ILE A 68 6.99 16.29 -2.28
CA ILE A 68 7.17 16.30 -3.73
C ILE A 68 8.44 15.53 -4.11
N ILE A 69 8.29 14.56 -5.02
CA ILE A 69 9.40 13.83 -5.67
C ILE A 69 9.08 13.63 -7.15
N ASP A 70 10.11 13.47 -7.99
CA ASP A 70 9.89 12.89 -9.33
C ASP A 70 9.56 11.40 -9.17
N PHE A 71 8.74 10.83 -10.06
CA PHE A 71 8.49 9.39 -10.05
C PHE A 71 9.79 8.58 -10.11
N LYS A 72 10.79 9.08 -10.85
CA LYS A 72 12.11 8.44 -10.97
C LYS A 72 12.92 8.43 -9.68
N ASP A 73 12.58 9.29 -8.73
CA ASP A 73 13.20 9.33 -7.40
C ASP A 73 12.55 8.33 -6.42
N SER A 74 11.50 7.63 -6.85
CA SER A 74 10.93 6.54 -6.05
C SER A 74 11.96 5.45 -5.85
N TYR A 75 12.10 4.95 -4.61
CA TYR A 75 13.17 4.02 -4.23
C TYR A 75 13.29 2.80 -5.14
N TYR A 76 12.16 2.20 -5.55
CA TYR A 76 12.17 1.02 -6.43
C TYR A 76 12.46 1.34 -7.90
N TYR A 77 12.51 2.60 -8.32
CA TYR A 77 12.86 2.98 -9.69
C TYR A 77 14.27 2.50 -10.08
N ARG A 78 15.17 2.33 -9.10
CA ARG A 78 16.49 1.70 -9.29
C ARG A 78 16.45 0.30 -9.90
N TYR A 79 15.31 -0.38 -9.83
CA TYR A 79 15.08 -1.72 -10.39
C TYR A 79 14.26 -1.69 -11.68
N TYR A 80 14.00 -0.50 -12.26
CA TYR A 80 13.16 -0.35 -13.45
C TYR A 80 13.60 -1.26 -14.60
N ASP A 81 14.88 -1.21 -14.98
CA ASP A 81 15.40 -2.00 -16.09
C ASP A 81 15.30 -3.51 -15.81
N LYS A 82 15.54 -3.92 -14.56
CA LYS A 82 15.43 -5.33 -14.17
C LYS A 82 13.99 -5.83 -14.22
N MET A 83 13.04 -5.03 -13.72
CA MET A 83 11.61 -5.36 -13.79
C MET A 83 11.16 -5.41 -15.25
N LYS A 84 11.58 -4.45 -16.08
CA LYS A 84 11.26 -4.42 -17.51
C LYS A 84 11.79 -5.66 -18.24
N GLU A 85 13.05 -6.01 -18.02
CA GLU A 85 13.67 -7.22 -18.58
C GLU A 85 12.85 -8.48 -18.23
N ILE A 86 12.45 -8.63 -16.96
CA ILE A 86 11.63 -9.75 -16.50
C ILE A 86 10.26 -9.76 -17.19
N LEU A 87 9.56 -8.63 -17.23
CA LEU A 87 8.23 -8.55 -17.82
C LEU A 87 8.21 -8.78 -19.34
N GLU A 88 9.30 -8.43 -20.03
CA GLU A 88 9.46 -8.66 -21.47
C GLU A 88 9.86 -10.10 -21.82
N ASN A 89 10.32 -10.88 -20.84
CA ASN A 89 10.82 -12.24 -21.02
C ASN A 89 9.69 -13.28 -21.28
N ASP A 90 9.87 -14.15 -22.28
CA ASP A 90 8.88 -15.18 -22.64
C ASP A 90 8.74 -16.28 -21.60
N TYR A 91 9.82 -16.67 -20.90
CA TYR A 91 9.73 -17.61 -19.79
C TYR A 91 8.83 -17.07 -18.68
N TYR A 92 8.99 -15.78 -18.32
CA TYR A 92 8.13 -15.13 -17.35
C TYR A 92 6.68 -15.13 -17.80
N LYS A 93 6.39 -14.66 -19.02
CA LYS A 93 5.03 -14.59 -19.60
C LYS A 93 4.33 -15.95 -19.66
N ASN A 94 5.08 -17.02 -19.94
CA ASN A 94 4.55 -18.37 -20.01
C ASN A 94 4.34 -19.02 -18.63
N LYS A 95 5.05 -18.56 -17.60
CA LYS A 95 5.01 -19.14 -16.26
C LYS A 95 4.07 -18.41 -15.30
N ILE A 96 3.92 -17.09 -15.43
CA ILE A 96 3.02 -16.29 -14.59
C ILE A 96 1.55 -16.66 -14.85
N LYS A 97 0.77 -16.86 -13.78
CA LYS A 97 -0.63 -17.32 -13.87
C LYS A 97 -1.52 -16.39 -14.71
N ASP A 98 -1.39 -15.07 -14.51
CA ASP A 98 -2.20 -14.07 -15.20
C ASP A 98 -1.31 -12.98 -15.81
N PRO A 99 -0.76 -13.19 -17.02
CA PRO A 99 0.24 -12.30 -17.64
C PRO A 99 -0.31 -10.94 -18.07
N LYS A 100 -1.65 -10.77 -18.12
CA LYS A 100 -2.31 -9.52 -18.55
C LYS A 100 -2.61 -8.55 -17.42
N ARG A 101 -2.37 -8.92 -16.15
CA ARG A 101 -2.57 -7.99 -15.03
C ARG A 101 -1.60 -6.81 -15.14
N VAL A 102 -1.99 -5.66 -14.60
CA VAL A 102 -1.20 -4.41 -14.72
C VAL A 102 0.22 -4.56 -14.16
N GLU A 103 0.39 -5.27 -13.04
CA GLU A 103 1.71 -5.59 -12.46
C GLU A 103 2.55 -6.53 -13.34
N CYS A 104 1.93 -7.28 -14.26
CA CYS A 104 2.62 -8.19 -15.16
C CYS A 104 2.97 -7.55 -16.52
N VAL A 105 2.59 -6.28 -16.75
CA VAL A 105 2.83 -5.59 -18.03
C VAL A 105 3.45 -4.20 -17.87
N LEU A 106 3.30 -3.57 -16.70
CA LEU A 106 3.73 -2.20 -16.45
C LEU A 106 4.75 -2.16 -15.29
N PRO A 107 6.07 -2.07 -15.57
CA PRO A 107 7.11 -1.97 -14.55
C PRO A 107 6.86 -0.83 -13.55
N GLU A 108 6.35 0.30 -14.03
CA GLU A 108 6.05 1.47 -13.24
C GLU A 108 5.01 1.19 -12.15
N TYR A 109 4.10 0.24 -12.37
CA TYR A 109 3.13 -0.14 -11.36
C TYR A 109 3.77 -0.93 -10.22
N ASN A 110 4.70 -1.85 -10.53
CA ASN A 110 5.49 -2.55 -9.50
C ASN A 110 6.32 -1.56 -8.67
N ILE A 111 6.90 -0.54 -9.31
CA ILE A 111 7.66 0.50 -8.60
C ILE A 111 6.78 1.20 -7.56
N ILE A 112 5.54 1.59 -7.92
CA ILE A 112 4.61 2.20 -6.95
C ILE A 112 4.27 1.21 -5.83
N GLN A 113 3.91 -0.03 -6.19
CA GLN A 113 3.47 -1.05 -5.23
C GLN A 113 4.52 -1.33 -4.15
N TYR A 114 5.78 -1.47 -4.55
CA TYR A 114 6.86 -1.72 -3.60
C TYR A 114 7.39 -0.43 -2.94
N SER A 115 7.28 0.72 -3.60
CA SER A 115 7.68 2.00 -2.97
C SER A 115 6.75 2.41 -1.82
N LYS A 116 5.57 1.81 -1.65
CA LYS A 116 4.69 2.00 -0.47
C LYS A 116 5.46 1.93 0.84
N PHE A 117 6.31 0.92 0.98
CA PHE A 117 7.14 0.69 2.17
C PHE A 117 8.19 1.79 2.37
N HIS A 118 8.75 2.31 1.29
CA HIS A 118 9.67 3.44 1.35
C HIS A 118 8.96 4.76 1.65
N TYR A 119 7.77 5.00 1.09
CA TYR A 119 6.98 6.19 1.39
C TYR A 119 6.54 6.22 2.86
N LEU A 120 6.24 5.05 3.44
CA LEU A 120 6.05 4.92 4.89
C LEU A 120 7.31 5.35 5.66
N LYS A 121 8.50 4.90 5.24
CA LYS A 121 9.78 5.34 5.83
C LYS A 121 9.99 6.85 5.71
N LEU A 122 9.70 7.48 4.57
CA LEU A 122 9.79 8.94 4.41
C LEU A 122 8.88 9.69 5.41
N ALA A 123 7.66 9.20 5.63
CA ALA A 123 6.74 9.76 6.61
C ALA A 123 7.24 9.57 8.05
N ILE A 124 7.80 8.39 8.36
CA ILE A 124 8.43 8.07 9.66
C ILE A 124 9.62 9.00 9.92
N ASP A 125 10.50 9.20 8.95
CA ASP A 125 11.75 9.94 9.13
C ASP A 125 11.49 11.44 9.30
N SER A 126 10.53 11.99 8.57
CA SER A 126 10.16 13.40 8.68
C SER A 126 9.19 13.70 9.83
N ASN A 127 8.32 12.74 10.16
CA ASN A 127 7.30 12.77 11.22
C ASN A 127 6.71 14.16 11.55
N PRO A 128 6.14 14.89 10.57
CA PRO A 128 5.67 16.27 10.77
C PRO A 128 4.57 16.39 11.82
N PHE A 129 3.84 15.30 12.07
CA PHE A 129 2.71 15.24 13.00
C PHE A 129 3.06 14.65 14.37
N LYS A 130 4.32 14.23 14.58
CA LYS A 130 4.78 13.53 15.80
C LYS A 130 3.90 12.32 16.13
N SER A 131 3.61 11.51 15.11
CA SER A 131 2.87 10.26 15.21
C SER A 131 3.76 9.10 15.67
N ASP A 132 3.13 8.11 16.29
CA ASP A 132 3.76 6.85 16.72
C ASP A 132 3.47 5.72 15.72
N TYR A 133 2.37 5.84 14.97
CA TYR A 133 1.85 4.82 14.07
C TYR A 133 1.73 5.36 12.64
N PHE A 134 2.01 4.50 11.66
CA PHE A 134 2.03 4.85 10.25
C PHE A 134 1.29 3.78 9.44
N PHE A 135 0.29 4.21 8.67
CA PHE A 135 -0.53 3.34 7.86
C PHE A 135 -0.48 3.77 6.40
N TRP A 136 -0.18 2.82 5.52
CA TRP A 136 -0.40 2.99 4.09
C TRP A 136 -1.89 3.01 3.79
N MET A 137 -2.29 3.86 2.86
CA MET A 137 -3.61 3.89 2.26
C MET A 137 -3.50 4.25 0.77
N ASP A 138 -3.98 3.39 -0.11
CA ASP A 138 -4.04 3.71 -1.54
C ASP A 138 -4.86 4.99 -1.77
N ALA A 139 -4.34 5.96 -2.55
CA ALA A 139 -4.95 7.28 -2.69
C ALA A 139 -6.42 7.23 -3.20
N GLY A 140 -6.73 6.23 -4.04
CA GLY A 140 -8.07 5.97 -4.56
C GLY A 140 -8.90 4.98 -3.75
N CYS A 141 -8.63 4.78 -2.46
CA CYS A 141 -9.36 3.82 -1.61
C CYS A 141 -10.80 4.22 -1.30
N SER A 142 -11.21 5.46 -1.58
CA SER A 142 -12.55 5.98 -1.25
C SER A 142 -13.72 5.19 -1.85
N ARG A 143 -13.46 4.41 -2.91
CA ARG A 143 -14.39 3.42 -3.48
C ARG A 143 -14.84 2.34 -2.48
N PHE A 144 -14.09 2.18 -1.40
CA PHE A 144 -14.29 1.14 -0.38
C PHE A 144 -14.65 1.73 0.99
N PHE A 145 -15.07 3.00 1.06
CA PHE A 145 -15.43 3.63 2.34
C PHE A 145 -16.70 3.07 2.98
N LEU A 146 -17.50 2.28 2.26
CA LEU A 146 -18.74 1.71 2.77
C LEU A 146 -19.65 2.81 3.35
N ASP A 147 -20.07 2.64 4.61
CA ASP A 147 -20.92 3.51 5.42
C ASP A 147 -20.13 4.34 6.45
N VAL A 148 -18.81 4.47 6.30
CA VAL A 148 -17.96 5.20 7.24
C VAL A 148 -18.27 6.70 7.22
N ASP A 149 -18.49 7.28 8.41
CA ASP A 149 -18.60 8.73 8.60
C ASP A 149 -17.21 9.37 8.57
N ILE A 150 -16.81 9.84 7.38
CA ILE A 150 -15.49 10.45 7.12
C ILE A 150 -15.25 11.77 7.87
N SER A 151 -16.28 12.36 8.49
CA SER A 151 -16.14 13.56 9.33
C SER A 151 -15.53 13.25 10.71
N LYS A 152 -15.64 11.99 11.15
CA LYS A 152 -15.08 11.53 12.43
C LYS A 152 -13.56 11.33 12.33
N PRO A 153 -12.82 11.51 13.44
CA PRO A 153 -11.40 11.21 13.49
C PRO A 153 -11.09 9.81 12.97
N TYR A 154 -10.05 9.73 12.12
CA TYR A 154 -9.59 8.49 11.52
C TYR A 154 -8.08 8.30 11.75
N PRO A 155 -7.65 7.15 12.29
CA PRO A 155 -8.47 6.10 12.92
C PRO A 155 -9.24 6.58 14.17
N SER A 156 -10.21 5.80 14.61
CA SER A 156 -11.01 6.08 15.80
C SER A 156 -10.16 6.05 17.09
N GLN A 157 -10.69 6.63 18.17
CA GLN A 157 -10.03 6.56 19.49
C GLN A 157 -9.93 5.13 20.05
N ASN A 158 -10.87 4.25 19.70
CA ASN A 158 -10.84 2.84 20.09
C ASN A 158 -9.65 2.13 19.42
N VAL A 159 -9.42 2.43 18.15
CA VAL A 159 -8.29 1.91 17.39
C VAL A 159 -6.97 2.43 17.96
N ILE A 160 -6.88 3.72 18.31
CA ILE A 160 -5.69 4.26 18.99
C ILE A 160 -5.42 3.50 20.31
N THR A 161 -6.46 3.23 21.10
CA THR A 161 -6.33 2.46 22.35
C THR A 161 -5.86 1.03 22.08
N TYR A 162 -6.40 0.40 21.03
CA TYR A 162 -5.98 -0.93 20.59
C TYR A 162 -4.50 -0.97 20.19
N LEU A 163 -4.05 0.00 19.40
CA LEU A 163 -2.67 0.14 18.94
C LEU A 163 -1.71 0.27 20.12
N ASN A 164 -2.04 1.10 21.10
CA ASN A 164 -1.24 1.30 22.31
C ASN A 164 -1.11 0.02 23.16
N ASN A 165 -2.15 -0.82 23.18
CA ASN A 165 -2.14 -2.09 23.90
C ASN A 165 -1.48 -3.24 23.11
N ASN A 166 -1.26 -3.07 21.80
CA ASN A 166 -0.71 -4.11 20.91
C ASN A 166 0.48 -3.58 20.09
N PRO A 167 1.57 -3.15 20.75
CA PRO A 167 2.73 -2.62 20.05
C PRO A 167 3.45 -3.72 19.23
N ASN A 168 4.24 -3.29 18.25
CA ASN A 168 5.04 -4.15 17.36
C ASN A 168 4.21 -5.09 16.49
N LYS A 169 3.00 -4.68 16.09
CA LYS A 169 2.10 -5.46 15.22
C LYS A 169 1.81 -4.74 13.91
N PHE A 170 2.04 -5.45 12.82
CA PHE A 170 1.67 -5.05 11.47
C PHE A 170 0.22 -5.45 11.20
N ILE A 171 -0.65 -4.45 11.17
CA ILE A 171 -2.09 -4.61 10.99
C ILE A 171 -2.38 -4.63 9.49
N ILE A 172 -3.00 -5.72 9.04
CA ILE A 172 -3.36 -5.92 7.64
C ILE A 172 -4.56 -6.86 7.53
N GLN A 173 -5.32 -6.71 6.45
CA GLN A 173 -6.44 -7.58 6.15
C GLN A 173 -5.98 -8.85 5.42
N LYS A 174 -6.47 -10.01 5.87
CA LYS A 174 -6.22 -11.30 5.22
C LYS A 174 -7.42 -11.83 4.43
N ARG A 175 -7.17 -12.68 3.44
CA ARG A 175 -8.14 -13.59 2.82
C ARG A 175 -8.49 -14.71 3.81
N GLN A 176 -9.70 -15.27 3.69
CA GLN A 176 -10.26 -16.22 4.66
C GLN A 176 -9.44 -17.51 4.83
N ASP A 177 -8.71 -17.93 3.81
CA ASP A 177 -7.99 -19.19 3.70
C ASP A 177 -6.46 -19.04 3.85
N LEU A 178 -5.96 -17.86 4.25
CA LEU A 178 -4.52 -17.57 4.36
C LEU A 178 -3.74 -18.68 5.09
N GLU A 179 -4.24 -19.16 6.22
CA GLU A 179 -3.58 -20.15 7.07
C GLU A 179 -3.41 -21.52 6.42
N TYR A 180 -4.29 -21.87 5.48
CA TYR A 180 -4.31 -23.18 4.83
C TYR A 180 -3.85 -23.11 3.37
N PHE A 181 -3.66 -21.90 2.84
CA PHE A 181 -3.26 -21.72 1.45
C PHE A 181 -1.78 -22.07 1.26
N PRO A 182 -1.42 -22.86 0.22
CA PRO A 182 -0.03 -23.24 -0.03
C PRO A 182 0.79 -22.06 -0.57
N ILE A 183 1.63 -21.49 0.30
CA ILE A 183 2.68 -20.52 -0.01
C ILE A 183 4.01 -21.27 -0.18
N ASP A 184 4.18 -21.93 -1.32
CA ASP A 184 5.38 -22.69 -1.71
C ASP A 184 6.27 -21.87 -2.67
N ASP A 185 7.34 -22.47 -3.21
CA ASP A 185 8.24 -21.80 -4.17
C ASP A 185 7.52 -21.39 -5.48
N ASN A 186 6.40 -22.03 -5.81
CA ASN A 186 5.58 -21.65 -6.96
C ASN A 186 4.62 -20.48 -6.65
N PHE A 187 4.50 -20.07 -5.38
CA PHE A 187 3.56 -19.04 -4.97
C PHE A 187 3.79 -17.69 -5.67
N ILE A 188 5.04 -17.29 -5.91
CA ILE A 188 5.40 -16.04 -6.60
C ILE A 188 4.87 -15.96 -8.05
N TRP A 189 4.51 -17.09 -8.64
CA TRP A 189 3.93 -17.19 -9.99
C TRP A 189 2.41 -17.14 -10.00
N LYS A 190 1.75 -17.13 -8.83
CA LYS A 190 0.30 -17.10 -8.68
C LYS A 190 -0.23 -15.65 -8.72
N SER A 191 -1.56 -15.52 -8.62
CA SER A 191 -2.30 -14.25 -8.54
C SER A 191 -3.16 -14.18 -7.27
N ASP A 192 -2.85 -15.05 -6.30
CA ASP A 192 -3.60 -15.24 -5.07
C ASP A 192 -3.22 -14.17 -4.04
N ASN A 193 -3.96 -13.07 -4.04
CA ASN A 193 -3.79 -11.98 -3.08
C ASN A 193 -4.32 -12.41 -1.69
N LEU A 194 -3.46 -13.00 -0.86
CA LEU A 194 -3.84 -13.51 0.48
C LEU A 194 -3.88 -12.41 1.54
N LEU A 195 -3.18 -11.30 1.33
CA LEU A 195 -3.16 -10.12 2.19
C LEU A 195 -3.51 -8.89 1.35
N SER A 196 -4.24 -7.93 1.91
CA SER A 196 -4.66 -6.73 1.18
C SER A 196 -3.57 -5.67 1.12
N GLY A 197 -3.26 -5.19 -0.09
CA GLY A 197 -2.28 -4.10 -0.30
C GLY A 197 -2.87 -2.68 -0.21
N GLY A 198 -4.17 -2.56 0.05
CA GLY A 198 -4.87 -1.27 0.00
C GLY A 198 -4.71 -0.42 1.27
N ILE A 199 -4.68 -1.06 2.43
CA ILE A 199 -4.43 -0.45 3.74
C ILE A 199 -3.68 -1.44 4.61
N PHE A 200 -2.61 -0.97 5.25
CA PHE A 200 -1.84 -1.73 6.24
C PHE A 200 -0.95 -0.77 7.02
N GLY A 201 -0.47 -1.17 8.21
CA GLY A 201 0.41 -0.30 8.98
C GLY A 201 0.71 -0.83 10.37
N GLY A 202 1.40 -0.01 11.16
CA GLY A 202 1.78 -0.35 12.52
C GLY A 202 2.64 0.76 13.12
N ASP A 203 3.29 0.48 14.25
CA ASP A 203 4.31 1.37 14.79
C ASP A 203 5.59 1.36 13.94
N VAL A 204 6.46 2.34 14.19
CA VAL A 204 7.73 2.53 13.50
C VAL A 204 8.58 1.26 13.44
N THR A 205 8.63 0.50 14.53
CA THR A 205 9.50 -0.68 14.64
C THR A 205 9.07 -1.77 13.66
N VAL A 206 7.77 -2.11 13.67
CA VAL A 206 7.26 -3.19 12.82
C VAL A 206 7.19 -2.78 11.36
N VAL A 207 6.86 -1.53 11.05
CA VAL A 207 6.83 -1.02 9.66
C VAL A 207 8.22 -1.11 9.02
N ASN A 208 9.27 -0.75 9.76
CA ASN A 208 10.65 -0.85 9.27
C ASN A 208 11.06 -2.31 9.00
N LYS A 209 10.78 -3.23 9.93
CA LYS A 209 11.06 -4.68 9.76
C LYS A 209 10.34 -5.27 8.55
N ILE A 210 9.04 -5.00 8.40
CA ILE A 210 8.26 -5.52 7.27
C ILE A 210 8.78 -4.96 5.95
N SER A 211 9.18 -3.67 5.91
CA SER A 211 9.77 -3.07 4.72
C SER A 211 11.05 -3.79 4.28
N GLU A 212 11.93 -4.12 5.22
CA GLU A 212 13.17 -4.86 4.95
C GLU A 212 12.89 -6.29 4.47
N TYR A 213 11.95 -6.99 5.12
CA TYR A 213 11.59 -8.35 4.71
C TYR A 213 10.88 -8.40 3.35
N VAL A 214 10.06 -7.40 3.02
CA VAL A 214 9.48 -7.29 1.68
C VAL A 214 10.57 -7.06 0.64
N GLU A 215 11.55 -6.20 0.92
CA GLU A 215 12.69 -5.99 0.02
C GLU A 215 13.51 -7.28 -0.19
N ASP A 216 13.78 -8.03 0.88
CA ASP A 216 14.42 -9.35 0.81
C ASP A 216 13.65 -10.31 -0.11
N VAL A 217 12.33 -10.38 0.02
CA VAL A 217 11.50 -11.22 -0.85
C VAL A 217 11.59 -10.79 -2.31
N VAL A 218 11.54 -9.48 -2.60
CA VAL A 218 11.65 -8.99 -3.98
C VAL A 218 13.00 -9.36 -4.59
N ILE A 219 14.10 -9.10 -3.89
CA ILE A 219 15.45 -9.27 -4.43
C ILE A 219 15.84 -10.74 -4.45
N ASN A 220 15.75 -11.42 -3.31
CA ASN A 220 16.34 -12.74 -3.11
C ASN A 220 15.39 -13.89 -3.46
N ILE A 221 14.10 -13.63 -3.66
CA ILE A 221 13.13 -14.65 -4.09
C ILE A 221 12.61 -14.33 -5.48
N MET A 222 11.99 -13.16 -5.69
CA MET A 222 11.35 -12.87 -6.97
C MET A 222 12.39 -12.63 -8.09
N PHE A 223 13.28 -11.64 -7.95
CA PHE A 223 14.28 -11.34 -8.98
C PHE A 223 15.25 -12.50 -9.20
N ALA A 224 15.66 -13.20 -8.14
CA ALA A 224 16.49 -14.39 -8.24
C ALA A 224 15.85 -15.52 -9.10
N ASN A 225 14.52 -15.56 -9.19
CA ASN A 225 13.77 -16.51 -10.00
C ASN A 225 13.27 -15.91 -11.33
N ASN A 226 13.78 -14.75 -11.76
CA ASN A 226 13.29 -14.01 -12.93
C ASN A 226 11.77 -13.74 -12.86
N ASN A 227 11.30 -13.35 -11.68
CA ASN A 227 9.92 -13.01 -11.41
C ASN A 227 9.80 -11.58 -10.86
N VAL A 228 8.70 -10.91 -11.19
CA VAL A 228 8.19 -9.75 -10.48
C VAL A 228 6.67 -9.91 -10.42
N ASN A 229 6.04 -9.56 -9.31
CA ASN A 229 4.61 -9.67 -9.11
C ASN A 229 4.17 -8.59 -8.12
N ASN A 230 2.91 -8.57 -7.70
CA ASN A 230 2.44 -7.57 -6.75
C ASN A 230 2.98 -7.80 -5.32
N GLU A 231 2.94 -6.73 -4.53
CA GLU A 231 3.42 -6.68 -3.15
C GLU A 231 2.63 -7.57 -2.18
N GLN A 232 1.39 -7.93 -2.52
CA GLN A 232 0.53 -8.76 -1.68
C GLN A 232 1.07 -10.19 -1.55
N LEU A 233 1.71 -10.71 -2.62
CA LEU A 233 2.40 -12.00 -2.56
C LEU A 233 3.66 -11.92 -1.69
N ALA A 234 4.43 -10.82 -1.82
CA ALA A 234 5.61 -10.62 -0.98
C ALA A 234 5.22 -10.56 0.50
N LEU A 235 4.18 -9.80 0.84
CA LEU A 235 3.62 -9.72 2.20
C LEU A 235 3.18 -11.09 2.72
N ALA A 236 2.54 -11.93 1.90
CA ALA A 236 2.13 -13.27 2.32
C ALA A 236 3.33 -14.18 2.61
N ILE A 237 4.42 -14.07 1.84
CA ILE A 237 5.68 -14.78 2.13
C ILE A 237 6.30 -14.28 3.43
N VAL A 238 6.33 -12.97 3.67
CA VAL A 238 6.82 -12.39 4.93
C VAL A 238 5.97 -12.88 6.10
N TRP A 239 4.64 -12.87 5.98
CA TRP A 239 3.73 -13.41 7.00
C TRP A 239 4.00 -14.88 7.29
N LYS A 240 4.23 -15.72 6.28
CA LYS A 240 4.54 -17.14 6.48
C LYS A 240 5.84 -17.33 7.28
N LYS A 241 6.85 -16.48 7.07
CA LYS A 241 8.14 -16.53 7.78
C LYS A 241 8.07 -15.93 9.18
N HIS A 242 7.25 -14.90 9.37
CA HIS A 242 7.18 -14.09 10.59
C HIS A 242 5.73 -13.81 11.04
N PRO A 243 4.90 -14.84 11.26
CA PRO A 243 3.48 -14.65 11.57
C PRO A 243 3.26 -13.87 12.87
N GLU A 244 4.23 -13.92 13.79
CA GLU A 244 4.22 -13.21 15.07
C GLU A 244 4.24 -11.68 14.92
N LEU A 245 4.71 -11.15 13.79
CA LEU A 245 4.72 -9.70 13.54
C LEU A 245 3.37 -9.17 13.11
N PHE A 246 2.41 -10.02 12.74
CA PHE A 246 1.16 -9.60 12.12
C PHE A 246 -0.01 -9.61 13.10
N PHE A 247 -0.90 -8.64 12.92
CA PHE A 247 -2.27 -8.73 13.39
C PHE A 247 -3.20 -8.73 12.18
N LEU A 248 -3.94 -9.82 12.01
CA LEU A 248 -4.74 -10.05 10.81
C LEU A 248 -6.21 -9.79 11.07
N THR A 249 -6.79 -8.84 10.34
CA THR A 249 -8.25 -8.67 10.30
C THR A 249 -8.84 -9.58 9.23
N GLN A 250 -9.93 -10.26 9.54
CA GLN A 250 -10.58 -11.14 8.56
C GLN A 250 -11.22 -10.34 7.43
N ASN A 251 -11.17 -10.87 6.20
CA ASN A 251 -11.94 -10.32 5.09
C ASN A 251 -13.45 -10.47 5.35
N SER A 252 -14.24 -9.57 4.76
CA SER A 252 -15.65 -9.84 4.53
C SER A 252 -15.82 -10.41 3.13
N PRO A 253 -16.58 -11.49 2.93
CA PRO A 253 -16.93 -11.95 1.58
C PRO A 253 -17.77 -10.92 0.81
N TYR A 254 -18.35 -9.93 1.51
CA TYR A 254 -19.25 -8.92 0.94
C TYR A 254 -18.56 -7.56 0.71
N TYR A 255 -17.42 -7.30 1.34
CA TYR A 255 -16.79 -5.98 1.31
C TYR A 255 -15.30 -6.07 1.01
N HIS A 256 -14.88 -5.38 -0.05
CA HIS A 256 -13.48 -5.10 -0.29
C HIS A 256 -12.97 -4.12 0.78
N LEU A 257 -11.79 -4.40 1.35
CA LEU A 257 -11.08 -3.51 2.28
C LEU A 257 -11.83 -3.19 3.59
N ILE A 258 -12.45 -4.19 4.24
CA ILE A 258 -13.13 -4.05 5.54
C ILE A 258 -12.25 -3.44 6.64
N LEU A 259 -10.92 -3.59 6.57
CA LEU A 259 -9.99 -2.93 7.49
C LEU A 259 -10.21 -1.41 7.54
N PHE A 260 -10.58 -0.78 6.42
CA PHE A 260 -10.91 0.64 6.40
C PHE A 260 -12.01 0.98 7.41
N LYS A 261 -13.11 0.21 7.39
CA LYS A 261 -14.22 0.37 8.32
C LYS A 261 -13.80 0.06 9.75
N LEU A 262 -13.06 -1.02 9.97
CA LEU A 262 -12.58 -1.38 11.32
C LEU A 262 -11.73 -0.27 11.95
N LEU A 263 -10.92 0.44 11.16
CA LEU A 263 -10.15 1.59 11.64
C LEU A 263 -11.01 2.81 12.01
N SER A 264 -12.28 2.86 11.60
CA SER A 264 -13.22 3.95 11.91
C SER A 264 -14.12 3.70 13.13
N LEU A 265 -14.15 2.46 13.65
CA LEU A 265 -14.98 2.04 14.80
C LEU A 265 -14.24 2.27 16.12
#